data_AF-A0A8D8PDY6-F1
#
_entry.id   AF-A0A8D8PDY6-F1
#
_cell.length_a   1.000
_cell.length_b   1.000
_cell.length_c   1.000
_cell.angle_alpha   90.00
_cell.angle_beta   90.00
_cell.angle_gamma   90.00
#
_symmetry.space_group_name_H-M   'P 1'
#
loop_
_entity.id
_entity.type
_entity.pdbx_description
1 polymer ?
#
loop_
_entity_poly.entity_id
_entity_poly.type
_entity_poly.pdbx_seq_one_letter_code
_entity_poly.pdbx_strand_id
1 'polypeptide(L)'
;MPLFGKSQKSPQELVKALKEAVNSLERGDKKAEKAQEDVSKNLVLIKNMLYGTSDAEPQTEIVVSQLAQELYNSNLLLLLIQNLSRIDFEGKKDVAQVFNNVLRRQIGTRSPTVEYICTKPEILFTLMAGYEHQEIALNCGTMLRECARYEALAKIMLHSDEFFNFFRYVEVSTFDIASDAFSTFKELLTRHKLLCAEFLEQNYDKVFSHYQHLLNSENYVTRRQSLKLLGELLLDRHNFTVMTKYISNPDNLKLMMNMLKEKSRNIQFEAFHVFKVFVANPNKPKPILDILLRNQDKLVDFLTRFHTDRSEDEQFNDEKAYLIKQIKELKPAPDQ
;
A
#
# COMPACT_ATOMS: atom_id res chain seq x y z
N MET A 1 -1.37 38.60 -44.50
CA MET A 1 -0.68 37.86 -43.43
C MET A 1 -0.86 38.64 -42.13
N PRO A 2 -1.20 38.00 -41.00
CA PRO A 2 -0.50 36.82 -40.49
C PRO A 2 -1.41 35.66 -40.07
N LEU A 3 -1.11 34.45 -40.56
CA LEU A 3 -1.68 33.19 -40.09
C LEU A 3 -0.50 32.23 -39.89
N PHE A 4 0.18 32.37 -38.76
CA PHE A 4 1.11 31.36 -38.26
C PHE A 4 0.76 31.07 -36.80
N GLY A 5 -0.43 30.52 -36.60
CA GLY A 5 -0.66 29.70 -35.41
C GLY A 5 0.19 28.44 -35.58
N LYS A 6 1.15 28.20 -34.67
CA LYS A 6 1.87 26.92 -34.63
C LYS A 6 0.82 25.80 -34.61
N SER A 7 0.83 24.90 -35.60
CA SER A 7 -0.11 23.78 -35.61
C SER A 7 0.06 22.99 -34.31
N GLN A 8 -1.04 22.70 -33.64
CA GLN A 8 -1.02 21.88 -32.43
C GLN A 8 -0.46 20.51 -32.82
N LYS A 9 0.61 20.07 -32.14
CA LYS A 9 1.24 18.77 -32.42
C LYS A 9 0.22 17.65 -32.24
N SER A 10 0.24 16.66 -33.13
CA SER A 10 -0.57 15.46 -32.98
C SER A 10 -0.10 14.61 -31.78
N PRO A 11 -0.94 13.71 -31.24
CA PRO A 11 -0.54 12.78 -30.18
C PRO A 11 0.73 11.98 -30.52
N GLN A 12 0.83 11.50 -31.76
CA GLN A 12 1.98 10.73 -32.24
C GLN A 12 3.28 11.56 -32.24
N GLU A 13 3.22 12.79 -32.73
CA GLU A 13 4.37 13.70 -32.72
C GLU A 13 4.82 14.06 -31.29
N LEU A 14 3.87 14.24 -30.36
CA LEU A 14 4.16 14.53 -28.96
C LEU A 14 4.84 13.35 -28.27
N VAL A 15 4.29 12.15 -28.41
CA VAL A 15 4.86 10.93 -27.81
C VAL A 15 6.26 10.66 -28.38
N LYS A 16 6.45 10.80 -29.70
CA LYS A 16 7.75 10.66 -30.35
C LYS A 16 8.76 11.69 -29.82
N ALA A 17 8.37 12.97 -29.76
CA ALA A 17 9.24 14.04 -29.28
C ALA A 17 9.61 13.85 -27.80
N LEU A 18 8.67 13.45 -26.95
CA LEU A 18 8.94 13.17 -25.54
C LEU A 18 9.89 11.98 -25.39
N LYS A 19 9.68 10.89 -26.14
CA LYS A 19 10.57 9.73 -26.13
C LYS A 19 12.00 10.09 -26.53
N GLU A 20 12.17 10.88 -27.59
CA GLU A 20 13.49 11.36 -28.03
C GLU A 20 14.16 12.24 -26.97
N ALA A 21 13.40 13.14 -26.33
CA ALA A 21 13.90 14.00 -25.26
C ALA A 21 14.33 13.20 -24.02
N VAL A 22 13.55 12.20 -23.60
CA VAL A 22 13.90 11.33 -22.45
C VAL A 22 15.14 10.49 -22.75
N ASN A 23 15.26 9.92 -23.95
CA ASN A 23 16.47 9.19 -24.34
C ASN A 23 17.71 10.10 -24.38
N SER A 24 17.54 11.37 -24.80
CA SER A 24 18.63 12.35 -24.75
C SER A 24 19.03 12.69 -23.31
N LEU A 25 18.06 12.74 -22.38
CA LEU A 25 18.30 12.98 -20.97
C LEU A 25 19.02 11.80 -20.30
N GLU A 26 18.67 10.57 -20.70
CA GLU A 26 19.30 9.33 -20.22
C GLU A 26 20.80 9.26 -20.60
N ARG A 27 21.14 9.65 -21.84
CA ARG A 27 22.53 9.63 -22.34
C ARG A 27 23.45 10.65 -21.64
N GLY A 28 22.91 11.70 -21.04
CA GLY A 28 23.69 12.70 -20.31
C GLY A 28 24.61 13.56 -21.20
N ASP A 29 24.20 13.83 -22.44
CA ASP A 29 25.00 14.62 -23.40
C ASP A 29 25.14 16.10 -22.98
N LYS A 30 26.07 16.83 -23.62
CA LYS A 30 26.28 18.31 -23.46
C LYS A 30 25.02 19.18 -23.67
N LYS A 31 23.90 18.58 -24.11
CA LYS A 31 22.59 19.22 -24.33
C LYS A 31 21.55 18.85 -23.26
N ALA A 32 21.95 18.37 -22.09
CA ALA A 32 21.05 17.93 -21.02
C ALA A 32 20.00 18.99 -20.63
N GLU A 33 20.39 20.27 -20.55
CA GLU A 33 19.46 21.37 -20.24
C GLU A 33 18.37 21.51 -21.31
N LYS A 34 18.74 21.39 -22.58
CA LYS A 34 17.78 21.44 -23.68
C LYS A 34 16.86 20.22 -23.68
N ALA A 35 17.40 19.04 -23.41
CA ALA A 35 16.61 17.82 -23.28
C ALA A 35 15.60 17.94 -22.13
N GLN A 36 16.01 18.49 -20.98
CA GLN A 36 15.13 18.73 -19.85
C GLN A 36 14.00 19.70 -20.20
N GLU A 37 14.30 20.84 -20.84
CA GLU A 37 13.29 21.80 -21.31
C GLU A 37 12.27 21.13 -22.25
N ASP A 38 12.76 20.30 -23.17
CA ASP A 38 11.90 19.59 -24.12
C ASP A 38 11.05 18.50 -23.44
N VAL A 39 11.58 17.79 -22.44
CA VAL A 39 10.79 16.85 -21.61
C VAL A 39 9.66 17.60 -20.90
N SER A 40 9.97 18.66 -20.15
CA SER A 40 8.99 19.41 -19.36
C SER A 40 7.92 20.02 -20.27
N LYS A 41 8.31 20.60 -21.40
CA LYS A 41 7.37 21.15 -22.39
C LYS A 41 6.43 20.09 -22.97
N ASN A 42 6.95 18.93 -23.38
CA ASN A 42 6.09 17.91 -23.98
C ASN A 42 5.18 17.24 -22.93
N LEU A 43 5.63 17.07 -21.68
CA LEU A 43 4.80 16.59 -20.57
C LEU A 43 3.63 17.53 -20.29
N VAL A 44 3.87 18.84 -20.23
CA VAL A 44 2.80 19.83 -20.05
C VAL A 44 1.80 19.78 -21.19
N LEU A 45 2.25 19.65 -22.45
CA LEU A 45 1.34 19.52 -23.59
C LEU A 45 0.47 18.27 -23.49
N ILE A 46 1.05 17.12 -23.14
CA ILE A 46 0.31 15.87 -22.93
C ILE A 46 -0.68 16.02 -21.77
N LYS A 47 -0.26 16.59 -20.64
CA LYS A 47 -1.14 16.87 -19.49
C LYS A 47 -2.32 17.75 -19.89
N ASN A 48 -2.08 18.83 -20.62
CA ASN A 48 -3.13 19.74 -21.07
C ASN A 48 -4.11 19.05 -22.03
N MET A 49 -3.66 18.07 -22.82
CA MET A 49 -4.58 17.26 -23.63
C MET A 49 -5.51 16.40 -22.77
N LEU A 50 -5.02 15.91 -21.62
CA LEU A 50 -5.77 15.02 -20.73
C LEU A 50 -6.68 15.74 -19.74
N TYR A 51 -6.27 16.92 -19.27
CA TYR A 51 -6.95 17.67 -18.20
C TYR A 51 -7.54 19.00 -18.66
N GLY A 52 -7.23 19.45 -19.86
CA GLY A 52 -7.53 20.82 -20.29
C GLY A 52 -6.60 21.84 -19.64
N THR A 53 -6.96 23.11 -19.79
CA THR A 53 -6.28 24.26 -19.20
C THR A 53 -7.33 25.17 -18.53
N SER A 54 -6.92 26.30 -17.96
CA SER A 54 -7.85 27.33 -17.46
C SER A 54 -8.87 27.79 -18.52
N ASP A 55 -8.46 27.79 -19.78
CA ASP A 55 -9.19 28.41 -20.89
C ASP A 55 -9.68 27.41 -21.94
N ALA A 56 -9.42 26.11 -21.75
CA ALA A 56 -9.78 25.07 -22.72
C ALA A 56 -10.11 23.74 -22.04
N GLU A 57 -11.17 23.09 -22.50
CA GLU A 57 -11.54 21.74 -22.06
C GLU A 57 -10.49 20.68 -22.48
N PRO A 58 -10.47 19.51 -21.81
CA PRO A 58 -9.71 18.35 -22.28
C PRO A 58 -9.99 18.01 -23.74
N GLN A 59 -9.02 17.40 -24.41
CA GLN A 59 -9.18 16.95 -25.79
C GLN A 59 -10.24 15.84 -25.90
N THR A 60 -10.79 15.67 -27.10
CA THR A 60 -11.83 14.67 -27.35
C THR A 60 -11.34 13.25 -27.01
N GLU A 61 -12.27 12.36 -26.68
CA GLU A 61 -11.97 10.97 -26.35
C GLU A 61 -11.18 10.28 -27.47
N ILE A 62 -11.44 10.61 -28.74
CA ILE A 62 -10.72 10.08 -29.89
C ILE A 62 -9.22 10.45 -29.82
N VAL A 63 -8.93 11.71 -29.53
CA VAL A 63 -7.54 12.21 -29.42
C VAL A 63 -6.84 11.60 -28.22
N VAL A 64 -7.53 11.48 -27.08
CA VAL A 64 -6.99 10.80 -25.88
C VAL A 64 -6.74 9.31 -26.15
N SER A 65 -7.60 8.66 -26.93
CA SER A 65 -7.43 7.26 -27.34
C SER A 65 -6.20 7.07 -28.22
N GLN A 66 -5.96 7.99 -29.16
CA GLN A 66 -4.74 8.00 -29.99
C GLN A 66 -3.49 8.21 -29.14
N LEU A 67 -3.52 9.18 -28.22
CA LEU A 67 -2.42 9.43 -27.28
C LEU A 67 -2.09 8.17 -26.46
N ALA A 68 -3.10 7.55 -25.87
CA ALA A 68 -2.95 6.34 -25.07
C ALA A 68 -2.33 5.20 -25.90
N GLN A 69 -2.82 4.99 -27.13
CA GLN A 69 -2.27 3.95 -28.02
C GLN A 69 -0.79 4.19 -28.35
N GLU A 70 -0.40 5.44 -28.62
CA GLU A 70 0.99 5.81 -28.89
C GLU A 70 1.88 5.62 -27.66
N LEU A 71 1.38 5.93 -26.45
CA LEU A 71 2.10 5.66 -25.19
C LEU A 71 2.41 4.16 -25.03
N TYR A 72 1.46 3.28 -25.37
CA TYR A 72 1.64 1.82 -25.29
C TYR A 72 2.63 1.30 -26.33
N ASN A 73 2.43 1.69 -27.60
CA ASN A 73 3.25 1.25 -28.73
C ASN A 73 4.72 1.65 -28.57
N SER A 74 4.95 2.84 -28.01
CA SER A 74 6.29 3.38 -27.82
C SER A 74 6.98 2.93 -26.54
N ASN A 75 6.28 2.21 -25.65
CA ASN A 75 6.72 1.85 -24.30
C ASN A 75 7.08 3.07 -23.42
N LEU A 76 6.48 4.23 -23.69
CA LEU A 76 6.90 5.49 -23.08
C LEU A 76 6.59 5.54 -21.58
N LEU A 77 5.52 4.86 -21.12
CA LEU A 77 5.20 4.79 -19.69
C LEU A 77 6.36 4.20 -18.87
N LEU A 78 6.91 3.07 -19.31
CA LEU A 78 8.06 2.45 -18.63
C LEU A 78 9.30 3.34 -18.70
N LEU A 79 9.58 3.91 -19.88
CA LEU A 79 10.75 4.77 -20.09
C LEU A 79 10.73 6.02 -19.18
N LEU A 80 9.55 6.64 -19.00
CA LEU A 80 9.36 7.77 -18.10
C LEU A 80 9.61 7.38 -16.64
N ILE A 81 9.13 6.22 -16.21
CA ILE A 81 9.32 5.73 -14.84
C ILE A 81 10.81 5.39 -14.59
N GLN A 82 11.47 4.73 -15.53
CA GLN A 82 12.90 4.40 -15.44
C GLN A 82 13.81 5.62 -15.36
N ASN A 83 13.40 6.74 -15.97
CA ASN A 83 14.14 8.00 -15.97
C ASN A 83 13.57 9.04 -14.99
N LEU A 84 12.64 8.66 -14.12
CA LEU A 84 11.90 9.60 -13.28
C LEU A 84 12.82 10.43 -12.36
N SER A 85 13.92 9.85 -11.87
CA SER A 85 14.94 10.53 -11.08
C SER A 85 15.56 11.73 -11.81
N ARG A 86 15.78 11.58 -13.13
CA ARG A 86 16.42 12.58 -14.00
C ARG A 86 15.50 13.72 -14.42
N ILE A 87 14.18 13.51 -14.39
CA ILE A 87 13.18 14.52 -14.74
C ILE A 87 13.12 15.57 -13.62
N ASP A 88 12.92 16.85 -13.96
CA ASP A 88 12.75 17.92 -12.97
C ASP A 88 11.55 17.71 -12.03
N PHE A 89 11.48 18.50 -10.97
CA PHE A 89 10.50 18.32 -9.89
C PHE A 89 9.04 18.41 -10.37
N GLU A 90 8.71 19.38 -11.22
CA GLU A 90 7.35 19.50 -11.77
C GLU A 90 7.07 18.43 -12.82
N GLY A 91 8.05 18.06 -13.66
CA GLY A 91 7.91 16.97 -14.61
C GLY A 91 7.65 15.62 -13.95
N LYS A 92 8.26 15.34 -12.79
CA LYS A 92 7.94 14.13 -11.99
C LYS A 92 6.45 14.06 -11.61
N LYS A 93 5.87 15.19 -11.21
CA LYS A 93 4.42 15.29 -10.88
C LYS A 93 3.57 15.11 -12.14
N ASP A 94 3.97 15.73 -13.24
CA ASP A 94 3.27 15.63 -14.52
C ASP A 94 3.28 14.19 -15.05
N VAL A 95 4.39 13.46 -14.91
CA VAL A 95 4.45 12.02 -15.23
C VAL A 95 3.43 11.24 -14.41
N ALA A 96 3.37 11.45 -13.09
CA ALA A 96 2.42 10.75 -12.23
C ALA A 96 0.96 11.07 -12.59
N GLN A 97 0.65 12.34 -12.91
CA GLN A 97 -0.69 12.74 -13.34
C GLN A 97 -1.07 12.11 -14.69
N VAL A 98 -0.18 12.18 -15.69
CA VAL A 98 -0.40 11.57 -17.01
C VAL A 98 -0.61 10.06 -16.85
N PHE A 99 0.26 9.37 -16.10
CA PHE A 99 0.16 7.94 -15.83
C PHE A 99 -1.19 7.58 -15.19
N ASN A 100 -1.58 8.27 -14.13
CA ASN A 100 -2.83 8.00 -13.40
C ASN A 100 -4.07 8.28 -14.25
N ASN A 101 -4.03 9.33 -15.08
CA ASN A 101 -5.13 9.64 -15.99
C ASN A 101 -5.33 8.53 -17.01
N VAL A 102 -4.27 8.12 -17.71
CA VAL A 102 -4.37 7.04 -18.71
C VAL A 102 -4.73 5.71 -18.05
N LEU A 103 -4.22 5.42 -16.85
CA LEU A 103 -4.58 4.22 -16.09
C LEU A 103 -6.08 4.13 -15.81
N ARG A 104 -6.72 5.27 -15.50
CA ARG A 104 -8.16 5.35 -15.22
C ARG A 104 -9.05 5.27 -16.46
N ARG A 105 -8.48 5.31 -17.66
CA ARG A 105 -9.23 5.30 -18.91
C ARG A 105 -9.98 3.97 -19.11
N GLN A 106 -11.23 4.07 -19.52
CA GLN A 106 -12.10 2.94 -19.85
C GLN A 106 -12.62 3.04 -21.28
N ILE A 107 -12.83 1.89 -21.93
CA ILE A 107 -13.58 1.76 -23.19
C ILE A 107 -14.68 0.73 -22.93
N GLY A 108 -15.90 1.21 -22.72
CA GLY A 108 -16.98 0.37 -22.18
C GLY A 108 -16.57 -0.19 -20.82
N THR A 109 -16.54 -1.51 -20.67
CA THR A 109 -16.14 -2.20 -19.42
C THR A 109 -14.65 -2.52 -19.35
N ARG A 110 -13.88 -2.27 -20.42
CA ARG A 110 -12.45 -2.59 -20.49
C ARG A 110 -11.61 -1.44 -19.97
N SER A 111 -10.46 -1.77 -19.36
CA SER A 111 -9.44 -0.82 -18.94
C SER A 111 -8.15 -1.07 -19.72
N PRO A 112 -7.97 -0.44 -20.91
CA PRO A 112 -6.87 -0.78 -21.81
C PRO A 112 -5.48 -0.62 -21.20
N THR A 113 -5.27 0.36 -20.33
CA THR A 113 -3.99 0.58 -19.65
C THR A 113 -3.69 -0.51 -18.65
N VAL A 114 -4.70 -1.02 -17.95
CA VAL A 114 -4.57 -2.16 -17.04
C VAL A 114 -4.17 -3.41 -17.83
N GLU A 115 -4.86 -3.68 -18.93
CA GLU A 115 -4.53 -4.79 -19.84
C GLU A 115 -3.10 -4.67 -20.38
N TYR A 116 -2.68 -3.46 -20.77
CA TYR A 116 -1.32 -3.18 -21.21
C TYR A 116 -0.28 -3.47 -20.11
N ILE A 117 -0.48 -2.97 -18.89
CA ILE A 117 0.44 -3.23 -17.76
C ILE A 117 0.47 -4.72 -17.40
N CYS A 118 -0.63 -5.46 -17.52
CA CYS A 118 -0.61 -6.92 -17.35
C CYS A 118 0.33 -7.62 -18.34
N THR A 119 0.54 -7.07 -19.54
CA THR A 119 1.52 -7.60 -20.52
C THR A 119 2.95 -7.10 -20.30
N LYS A 120 3.15 -6.13 -19.40
CA LYS A 120 4.44 -5.50 -19.08
C LYS A 120 4.57 -5.22 -17.59
N PRO A 121 4.64 -6.27 -16.75
CA PRO A 121 4.68 -6.14 -15.30
C PRO A 121 5.93 -5.40 -14.81
N GLU A 122 6.97 -5.24 -15.63
CA GLU A 122 8.17 -4.46 -15.31
C GLU A 122 7.83 -3.02 -14.92
N ILE A 123 6.71 -2.47 -15.39
CA ILE A 123 6.20 -1.16 -14.96
C ILE A 123 5.93 -1.15 -13.45
N LEU A 124 5.24 -2.17 -12.94
CA LEU A 124 4.89 -2.29 -11.52
C LEU A 124 6.15 -2.48 -10.67
N PHE A 125 7.07 -3.36 -11.11
CA PHE A 125 8.29 -3.63 -10.38
C PHE A 125 9.24 -2.43 -10.34
N THR A 126 9.36 -1.69 -11.45
CA THR A 126 10.14 -0.43 -11.49
C THR A 126 9.55 0.61 -10.54
N LEU A 127 8.21 0.72 -10.48
CA LEU A 127 7.55 1.60 -9.52
C LEU A 127 7.80 1.15 -8.06
N MET A 128 7.72 -0.15 -7.77
CA MET A 128 7.99 -0.69 -6.42
C MET A 128 9.43 -0.45 -5.96
N ALA A 129 10.40 -0.60 -6.87
CA ALA A 129 11.80 -0.25 -6.62
C ALA A 129 12.01 1.26 -6.43
N GLY A 130 11.08 2.10 -6.89
CA GLY A 130 11.13 3.55 -6.69
C GLY A 130 11.19 4.01 -5.23
N TYR A 131 10.75 3.18 -4.27
CA TYR A 131 10.91 3.47 -2.84
C TYR A 131 12.38 3.43 -2.36
N GLU A 132 13.30 2.85 -3.13
CA GLU A 132 14.74 2.88 -2.86
C GLU A 132 15.36 4.26 -3.17
N HIS A 133 14.63 5.11 -3.90
CA HIS A 133 15.11 6.41 -4.38
C HIS A 133 14.31 7.55 -3.77
N GLN A 134 14.88 8.23 -2.78
CA GLN A 134 14.17 9.25 -1.98
C GLN A 134 13.49 10.35 -2.80
N GLU A 135 14.11 10.77 -3.91
CA GLU A 135 13.62 11.86 -4.75
C GLU A 135 12.38 11.52 -5.60
N ILE A 136 12.10 10.23 -5.82
CA ILE A 136 10.96 9.76 -6.61
C ILE A 136 9.95 8.92 -5.82
N ALA A 137 10.31 8.47 -4.62
CA ALA A 137 9.52 7.52 -3.83
C ALA A 137 8.03 7.91 -3.72
N LEU A 138 7.72 9.17 -3.42
CA LEU A 138 6.33 9.63 -3.27
C LEU A 138 5.55 9.67 -4.61
N ASN A 139 6.24 9.94 -5.73
CA ASN A 139 5.64 9.90 -7.06
C ASN A 139 5.34 8.45 -7.46
N CYS A 140 6.29 7.54 -7.21
CA CYS A 140 6.13 6.11 -7.41
C CYS A 140 5.00 5.55 -6.54
N GLY A 141 4.94 5.90 -5.26
CA GLY A 141 3.88 5.49 -4.35
C GLY A 141 2.49 5.93 -4.80
N THR A 142 2.37 7.17 -5.29
CA THR A 142 1.11 7.67 -5.85
C THR A 142 0.65 6.85 -7.06
N MET A 143 1.54 6.56 -8.00
CA MET A 143 1.23 5.72 -9.17
C MET A 143 0.93 4.26 -8.79
N LEU A 144 1.66 3.69 -7.83
CA LEU A 144 1.43 2.32 -7.33
C LEU A 144 0.07 2.17 -6.67
N ARG A 145 -0.33 3.11 -5.82
CA ARG A 145 -1.65 3.03 -5.17
C ARG A 145 -2.80 3.15 -6.17
N GLU A 146 -2.62 3.92 -7.25
CA GLU A 146 -3.59 3.91 -8.35
C GLU A 146 -3.61 2.57 -9.09
N CYS A 147 -2.46 1.92 -9.30
CA CYS A 147 -2.41 0.56 -9.85
C CYS A 147 -3.11 -0.45 -8.93
N ALA A 148 -2.89 -0.35 -7.61
CA ALA A 148 -3.47 -1.25 -6.62
C ALA A 148 -5.00 -1.22 -6.60
N ARG A 149 -5.65 -0.20 -7.18
CA ARG A 149 -7.12 -0.15 -7.34
C ARG A 149 -7.66 -1.22 -8.27
N TYR A 150 -6.84 -1.73 -9.18
CA TYR A 150 -7.22 -2.76 -10.14
C TYR A 150 -6.73 -4.13 -9.65
N GLU A 151 -7.67 -5.05 -9.43
CA GLU A 151 -7.37 -6.37 -8.85
C GLU A 151 -6.31 -7.13 -9.64
N ALA A 152 -6.34 -7.05 -10.97
CA ALA A 152 -5.34 -7.68 -11.83
C ALA A 152 -3.90 -7.20 -11.56
N LEU A 153 -3.72 -5.88 -11.36
CA LEU A 153 -2.39 -5.30 -11.08
C LEU A 153 -1.97 -5.54 -9.63
N ALA A 154 -2.92 -5.43 -8.70
CA ALA A 154 -2.68 -5.79 -7.30
C ALA A 154 -2.25 -7.25 -7.16
N LYS A 155 -2.84 -8.17 -7.92
CA LYS A 155 -2.46 -9.58 -7.95
C LYS A 155 -1.01 -9.77 -8.38
N ILE A 156 -0.58 -9.10 -9.45
CA ILE A 156 0.81 -9.13 -9.93
C ILE A 156 1.76 -8.62 -8.84
N MET A 157 1.47 -7.46 -8.25
CA MET A 157 2.32 -6.87 -7.20
C MET A 157 2.39 -7.74 -5.95
N LEU A 158 1.25 -8.30 -5.51
CA LEU A 158 1.16 -9.03 -4.24
C LEU A 158 1.86 -10.41 -4.32
N HIS A 159 1.79 -11.07 -5.48
CA HIS A 159 2.39 -12.40 -5.69
C HIS A 159 3.86 -12.35 -6.15
N SER A 160 4.46 -11.16 -6.24
CA SER A 160 5.86 -11.01 -6.65
C SER A 160 6.80 -11.01 -5.44
N ASP A 161 8.07 -11.37 -5.65
CA ASP A 161 9.06 -11.31 -4.57
C ASP A 161 9.35 -9.87 -4.13
N GLU A 162 9.17 -8.90 -5.03
CA GLU A 162 9.30 -7.47 -4.74
C GLU A 162 8.31 -6.99 -3.68
N PHE A 163 7.17 -7.67 -3.48
CA PHE A 163 6.23 -7.33 -2.40
C PHE A 163 6.92 -7.34 -1.04
N PHE A 164 7.81 -8.31 -0.81
CA PHE A 164 8.48 -8.46 0.48
C PHE A 164 9.46 -7.32 0.77
N ASN A 165 9.85 -6.53 -0.23
CA ASN A 165 10.64 -5.33 -0.01
C ASN A 165 9.87 -4.26 0.77
N PHE A 166 8.53 -4.28 0.79
CA PHE A 166 7.75 -3.35 1.61
C PHE A 166 8.04 -3.48 3.11
N PHE A 167 8.37 -4.68 3.60
CA PHE A 167 8.78 -4.85 5.01
C PHE A 167 10.04 -4.05 5.35
N ARG A 168 10.93 -3.81 4.37
CA ARG A 168 12.08 -2.90 4.51
C ARG A 168 11.67 -1.45 4.27
N TYR A 169 10.85 -1.18 3.26
CA TYR A 169 10.45 0.19 2.91
C TYR A 169 9.68 0.90 4.01
N VAL A 170 8.87 0.19 4.81
CA VAL A 170 8.14 0.77 5.94
C VAL A 170 9.02 1.07 7.16
N GLU A 171 10.29 0.66 7.14
CA GLU A 171 11.27 0.88 8.21
C GLU A 171 12.35 1.89 7.85
N VAL A 172 12.29 2.51 6.66
CA VAL A 172 13.27 3.53 6.29
C VAL A 172 13.21 4.73 7.24
N SER A 173 14.37 5.37 7.47
CA SER A 173 14.49 6.48 8.41
C SER A 173 13.72 7.74 8.00
N THR A 174 13.45 7.91 6.70
CA THR A 174 12.71 9.05 6.17
C THR A 174 11.21 8.84 6.38
N PHE A 175 10.66 9.53 7.37
CA PHE A 175 9.27 9.34 7.83
C PHE A 175 8.23 9.39 6.70
N ASP A 176 8.28 10.40 5.83
CA ASP A 176 7.30 10.58 4.76
C ASP A 176 7.32 9.40 3.79
N ILE A 177 8.51 8.87 3.47
CA ILE A 177 8.68 7.70 2.59
C ILE A 177 8.18 6.44 3.29
N ALA A 178 8.55 6.20 4.55
CA ALA A 178 8.10 5.04 5.30
C ALA A 178 6.57 5.02 5.45
N SER A 179 5.96 6.17 5.72
CA SER A 179 4.50 6.33 5.84
C SER A 179 3.78 6.13 4.51
N ASP A 180 4.34 6.64 3.42
CA ASP A 180 3.81 6.43 2.07
C ASP A 180 3.92 4.95 1.64
N ALA A 181 5.06 4.31 1.89
CA ALA A 181 5.26 2.88 1.67
C ALA A 181 4.29 2.03 2.49
N PHE A 182 4.05 2.40 3.76
CA PHE A 182 3.09 1.70 4.61
C PHE A 182 1.67 1.83 4.08
N SER A 183 1.32 2.99 3.52
CA SER A 183 0.00 3.20 2.89
C SER A 183 -0.19 2.27 1.69
N THR A 184 0.82 2.14 0.84
CA THR A 184 0.80 1.21 -0.30
C THR A 184 0.76 -0.26 0.17
N PHE A 185 1.59 -0.63 1.15
CA PHE A 185 1.61 -1.96 1.75
C PHE A 185 0.24 -2.36 2.34
N LYS A 186 -0.38 -1.47 3.11
CA LYS A 186 -1.73 -1.64 3.66
C LYS A 186 -2.76 -1.81 2.54
N GLU A 187 -2.68 -0.98 1.52
CA GLU A 187 -3.64 -1.03 0.41
C GLU A 187 -3.60 -2.38 -0.33
N LEU A 188 -2.40 -2.90 -0.60
CA LEU A 188 -2.19 -4.21 -1.20
C LEU A 188 -2.70 -5.37 -0.34
N LEU A 189 -2.69 -5.23 0.99
CA LEU A 189 -3.14 -6.27 1.94
C LEU A 189 -4.63 -6.19 2.32
N THR A 190 -5.33 -5.12 1.98
CA THR A 190 -6.69 -4.89 2.50
C THR A 190 -7.75 -4.53 1.46
N ARG A 191 -7.36 -4.13 0.24
CA ARG A 191 -8.31 -3.62 -0.76
C ARG A 191 -9.15 -4.75 -1.38
N HIS A 192 -8.49 -5.73 -2.00
CA HIS A 192 -9.16 -6.81 -2.73
C HIS A 192 -9.31 -8.03 -1.83
N LYS A 193 -10.40 -8.09 -1.07
CA LYS A 193 -10.56 -8.98 0.10
C LYS A 193 -10.25 -10.46 -0.18
N LEU A 194 -10.80 -11.00 -1.27
CA LEU A 194 -10.60 -12.41 -1.65
C LEU A 194 -9.15 -12.68 -2.06
N LEU A 195 -8.58 -11.83 -2.90
CA LEU A 195 -7.17 -11.90 -3.33
C LEU A 195 -6.21 -11.82 -2.13
N CYS A 196 -6.46 -10.91 -1.19
CA CYS A 196 -5.61 -10.73 -0.01
C CYS A 196 -5.70 -11.94 0.92
N ALA A 197 -6.90 -12.47 1.16
CA ALA A 197 -7.11 -13.65 1.98
C ALA A 197 -6.41 -14.88 1.39
N GLU A 198 -6.57 -15.12 0.08
CA GLU A 198 -5.89 -16.20 -0.63
C GLU A 198 -4.36 -16.08 -0.51
N PHE A 199 -3.81 -14.89 -0.76
CA PHE A 199 -2.38 -14.64 -0.64
C PHE A 199 -1.85 -14.88 0.78
N LEU A 200 -2.53 -14.34 1.80
CA LEU A 200 -2.13 -14.46 3.20
C LEU A 200 -2.21 -15.91 3.69
N GLU A 201 -3.18 -16.69 3.22
CA GLU A 201 -3.30 -18.10 3.55
C GLU A 201 -2.16 -18.91 2.93
N GLN A 202 -1.89 -18.72 1.63
CA GLN A 202 -0.84 -19.45 0.90
C GLN A 202 0.57 -19.09 1.36
N ASN A 203 0.80 -17.83 1.76
CA ASN A 203 2.12 -17.31 2.13
C ASN A 203 2.27 -17.04 3.63
N TYR A 204 1.40 -17.64 4.46
CA TYR A 204 1.27 -17.32 5.88
C TYR A 204 2.63 -17.28 6.60
N ASP A 205 3.43 -18.34 6.50
CA ASP A 205 4.64 -18.44 7.31
C ASP A 205 5.68 -17.38 6.89
N LYS A 206 5.84 -17.14 5.58
CA LYS A 206 6.73 -16.10 5.05
C LYS A 206 6.25 -14.71 5.50
N VAL A 207 4.98 -14.38 5.27
CA VAL A 207 4.40 -13.07 5.61
C VAL A 207 4.49 -12.79 7.10
N PHE A 208 4.03 -13.70 7.96
CA PHE A 208 3.98 -13.45 9.40
C PHE A 208 5.36 -13.52 10.08
N SER A 209 6.34 -14.22 9.49
CA SER A 209 7.74 -14.10 9.94
C SER A 209 8.28 -12.67 9.74
N HIS A 210 8.05 -12.08 8.56
CA HIS A 210 8.42 -10.69 8.30
C HIS A 210 7.60 -9.71 9.14
N TYR A 211 6.30 -9.97 9.31
CA TYR A 211 5.42 -9.12 10.10
C TYR A 211 5.83 -9.05 11.57
N GLN A 212 6.35 -10.15 12.13
CA GLN A 212 6.87 -10.17 13.49
C GLN A 212 8.02 -9.17 13.69
N HIS A 213 8.85 -8.91 12.66
CA HIS A 213 9.88 -7.87 12.75
C HIS A 213 9.25 -6.47 12.88
N LEU A 214 8.20 -6.17 12.11
CA LEU A 214 7.49 -4.88 12.22
C LEU A 214 6.87 -4.65 13.61
N LEU A 215 6.32 -5.71 14.21
CA LEU A 215 5.76 -5.67 15.56
C LEU A 215 6.83 -5.44 16.64
N ASN A 216 8.08 -5.81 16.37
CA ASN A 216 9.22 -5.60 17.26
C ASN A 216 10.09 -4.39 16.86
N SER A 217 9.64 -3.59 15.88
CA SER A 217 10.38 -2.43 15.39
C SER A 217 10.65 -1.41 16.51
N GLU A 218 11.84 -0.82 16.51
CA GLU A 218 12.18 0.32 17.37
C GLU A 218 11.46 1.60 16.91
N ASN A 219 11.02 1.64 15.65
CA ASN A 219 10.24 2.75 15.14
C ASN A 219 8.80 2.69 15.70
N TYR A 220 8.49 3.62 16.60
CA TYR A 220 7.18 3.74 17.23
C TYR A 220 6.02 3.76 16.22
N VAL A 221 6.15 4.50 15.12
CA VAL A 221 5.09 4.64 14.13
C VAL A 221 4.89 3.34 13.37
N THR A 222 5.97 2.73 12.87
CA THR A 222 5.91 1.43 12.20
C THR A 222 5.28 0.38 13.09
N ARG A 223 5.74 0.27 14.34
CA ARG A 223 5.21 -0.70 15.31
C ARG A 223 3.72 -0.49 15.58
N ARG A 224 3.29 0.76 15.83
CA ARG A 224 1.88 1.08 16.08
C ARG A 224 1.00 0.79 14.85
N GLN A 225 1.40 1.26 13.67
CA GLN A 225 0.60 1.08 12.45
C GLN A 225 0.51 -0.39 12.03
N SER A 226 1.61 -1.15 12.21
CA SER A 226 1.62 -2.60 11.95
C SER A 226 0.71 -3.34 12.93
N LEU A 227 0.72 -2.97 14.22
CA LEU A 227 -0.19 -3.58 15.19
C LEU A 227 -1.66 -3.29 14.88
N LYS A 228 -1.98 -2.05 14.48
CA LYS A 228 -3.32 -1.68 14.03
C LYS A 228 -3.74 -2.48 12.79
N LEU A 229 -2.88 -2.55 11.77
CA LEU A 229 -3.14 -3.30 10.55
C LEU A 229 -3.31 -4.79 10.84
N LEU A 230 -2.52 -5.37 11.75
CA LEU A 230 -2.71 -6.75 12.19
C LEU A 230 -4.12 -6.98 12.76
N GLY A 231 -4.60 -6.09 13.62
CA GLY A 231 -5.97 -6.13 14.13
C GLY A 231 -7.01 -6.10 13.01
N GLU A 232 -6.85 -5.18 12.04
CA GLU A 232 -7.73 -5.09 10.86
C GLU A 232 -7.72 -6.38 10.03
N LEU A 233 -6.54 -6.99 9.80
CA LEU A 233 -6.41 -8.22 9.04
C LEU A 233 -7.07 -9.41 9.75
N LEU A 234 -6.86 -9.56 11.06
CA LEU A 234 -7.40 -10.69 11.82
C LEU A 234 -8.91 -10.60 12.02
N LEU A 235 -9.47 -9.39 12.07
CA LEU A 235 -10.91 -9.17 12.24
C LEU A 235 -11.70 -9.20 10.92
N ASP A 236 -11.01 -9.20 9.76
CA ASP A 236 -11.68 -9.33 8.47
C ASP A 236 -12.22 -10.76 8.28
N ARG A 237 -13.52 -10.88 8.00
CA ARG A 237 -14.21 -12.16 7.83
C ARG A 237 -13.60 -13.06 6.75
N HIS A 238 -12.96 -12.49 5.71
CA HIS A 238 -12.35 -13.29 4.64
C HIS A 238 -11.04 -13.94 5.11
N ASN A 239 -10.42 -13.42 6.16
CA ASN A 239 -9.17 -13.91 6.73
C ASN A 239 -9.40 -14.91 7.88
N PHE A 240 -10.57 -15.57 7.96
CA PHE A 240 -10.90 -16.47 9.07
C PHE A 240 -9.87 -17.60 9.26
N THR A 241 -9.38 -18.21 8.18
CA THR A 241 -8.34 -19.25 8.22
C THR A 241 -7.03 -18.69 8.79
N VAL A 242 -6.59 -17.55 8.28
CA VAL A 242 -5.39 -16.82 8.71
C VAL A 242 -5.49 -16.44 10.19
N MET A 243 -6.63 -15.88 10.60
CA MET A 243 -6.93 -15.51 11.98
C MET A 243 -6.85 -16.72 12.91
N THR A 244 -7.50 -17.82 12.53
CA THR A 244 -7.52 -19.06 13.34
C THR A 244 -6.11 -19.63 13.52
N LYS A 245 -5.29 -19.62 12.46
CA LYS A 245 -3.88 -20.02 12.54
C LYS A 245 -3.08 -19.08 13.46
N TYR A 246 -3.29 -17.77 13.35
CA TYR A 246 -2.59 -16.77 14.15
C TYR A 246 -2.87 -16.88 15.65
N ILE A 247 -4.15 -17.00 16.02
CA ILE A 247 -4.57 -17.05 17.42
C ILE A 247 -4.33 -18.41 18.10
N SER A 248 -3.89 -19.40 17.33
CA SER A 248 -3.53 -20.72 17.84
C SER A 248 -2.06 -20.81 18.29
N ASN A 249 -1.24 -19.79 17.99
CA ASN A 249 0.18 -19.77 18.36
C ASN A 249 0.41 -19.10 19.73
N PRO A 250 0.99 -19.83 20.72
CA PRO A 250 1.30 -19.29 22.05
C PRO A 250 2.21 -18.07 22.06
N ASP A 251 3.16 -17.98 21.12
CA ASP A 251 4.12 -16.88 21.09
C ASP A 251 3.46 -15.59 20.61
N ASN A 252 2.47 -15.68 19.71
CA ASN A 252 1.65 -14.54 19.33
C ASN A 252 0.84 -14.01 20.52
N LEU A 253 0.25 -14.91 21.34
CA LEU A 253 -0.46 -14.49 22.55
C LEU A 253 0.48 -13.78 23.54
N LYS A 254 1.66 -14.36 23.81
CA LYS A 254 2.65 -13.76 24.71
C LYS A 254 3.09 -12.37 24.20
N LEU A 255 3.29 -12.23 22.89
CA LEU A 255 3.64 -10.95 22.27
C LEU A 255 2.55 -9.90 22.56
N MET A 256 1.28 -10.23 22.31
CA MET A 256 0.17 -9.32 22.58
C MET A 256 0.04 -8.97 24.06
N MET A 257 0.19 -9.95 24.96
CA MET A 257 0.16 -9.73 26.41
C MET A 257 1.31 -8.82 26.89
N ASN A 258 2.49 -8.92 26.27
CA ASN A 258 3.60 -8.02 26.56
C ASN A 258 3.32 -6.61 26.02
N MET A 259 2.74 -6.49 24.82
CA MET A 259 2.38 -5.20 24.23
C MET A 259 1.29 -4.46 25.02
N LEU A 260 0.37 -5.17 25.67
CA LEU A 260 -0.58 -4.58 26.62
C LEU A 260 0.11 -3.84 27.78
N LYS A 261 1.36 -4.18 28.09
CA LYS A 261 2.16 -3.59 29.17
C LYS A 261 3.19 -2.57 28.69
N GLU A 262 3.22 -2.23 27.40
CA GLU A 262 4.16 -1.26 26.83
C GLU A 262 4.00 0.13 27.47
N LYS A 263 5.03 0.98 27.43
CA LYS A 263 4.93 2.34 27.95
C LYS A 263 3.93 3.21 27.18
N SER A 264 3.73 2.92 25.89
CA SER A 264 2.85 3.70 25.03
C SER A 264 1.40 3.25 25.13
N ARG A 265 0.54 4.13 25.67
CA ARG A 265 -0.92 3.95 25.72
C ARG A 265 -1.55 3.59 24.37
N ASN A 266 -1.01 4.12 23.26
CA ASN A 266 -1.55 3.81 21.94
C ASN A 266 -1.19 2.39 21.49
N ILE A 267 0.02 1.91 21.79
CA ILE A 267 0.40 0.52 21.48
C ILE A 267 -0.42 -0.45 22.34
N GLN A 268 -0.59 -0.15 23.63
CA GLN A 268 -1.44 -0.92 24.52
C GLN A 268 -2.87 -1.06 23.94
N PHE A 269 -3.43 0.04 23.46
CA PHE A 269 -4.78 0.06 22.90
C PHE A 269 -4.90 -0.78 21.61
N GLU A 270 -3.96 -0.67 20.67
CA GLU A 270 -3.99 -1.52 19.47
C GLU A 270 -3.73 -3.01 19.82
N ALA A 271 -2.88 -3.30 20.81
CA ALA A 271 -2.63 -4.66 21.29
C ALA A 271 -3.90 -5.29 21.89
N PHE A 272 -4.73 -4.48 22.56
CA PHE A 272 -6.01 -4.93 23.10
C PHE A 272 -6.93 -5.46 22.00
N HIS A 273 -7.01 -4.80 20.85
CA HIS A 273 -7.87 -5.26 19.75
C HIS A 273 -7.43 -6.61 19.18
N VAL A 274 -6.13 -6.90 19.15
CA VAL A 274 -5.61 -8.22 18.74
C VAL A 274 -5.78 -9.25 19.86
N PHE A 275 -5.45 -8.90 21.11
CA PHE A 275 -5.61 -9.78 22.28
C PHE A 275 -7.07 -10.23 22.46
N LYS A 276 -8.04 -9.35 22.20
CA LYS A 276 -9.47 -9.64 22.24
C LYS A 276 -9.82 -10.87 21.40
N VAL A 277 -9.20 -11.03 20.22
CA VAL A 277 -9.47 -12.15 19.30
C VAL A 277 -9.06 -13.50 19.91
N PHE A 278 -7.94 -13.55 20.64
CA PHE A 278 -7.50 -14.76 21.34
C PHE A 278 -8.51 -15.19 22.42
N VAL A 279 -9.01 -14.23 23.19
CA VAL A 279 -9.94 -14.50 24.30
C VAL A 279 -11.35 -14.80 23.78
N ALA A 280 -11.78 -14.15 22.70
CA ALA A 280 -13.09 -14.37 22.08
C ALA A 280 -13.18 -15.69 21.30
N ASN A 281 -12.06 -16.34 20.98
CA ASN A 281 -12.07 -17.63 20.29
C ASN A 281 -12.81 -18.70 21.13
N PRO A 282 -13.92 -19.29 20.65
CA PRO A 282 -14.63 -20.34 21.39
C PRO A 282 -13.81 -21.64 21.48
N ASN A 283 -12.98 -21.93 20.47
CA ASN A 283 -12.21 -23.16 20.35
C ASN A 283 -10.73 -22.90 20.63
N LYS A 284 -10.40 -22.49 21.87
CA LYS A 284 -9.03 -22.17 22.27
C LYS A 284 -8.17 -23.44 22.31
N PRO A 285 -7.03 -23.49 21.61
CA PRO A 285 -6.08 -24.60 21.76
C PRO A 285 -5.55 -24.70 23.20
N LYS A 286 -5.24 -25.90 23.67
CA LYS A 286 -4.74 -26.15 25.04
C LYS A 286 -3.57 -25.22 25.44
N PRO A 287 -2.53 -25.02 24.61
CA PRO A 287 -1.45 -24.08 24.97
C PRO A 287 -1.90 -22.63 25.18
N ILE A 288 -2.92 -22.17 24.45
CA ILE A 288 -3.50 -20.82 24.61
C ILE A 288 -4.30 -20.75 25.90
N LEU A 289 -5.15 -21.74 26.14
CA LEU A 289 -5.96 -21.85 27.35
C LEU A 289 -5.09 -21.90 28.62
N ASP A 290 -4.02 -22.69 28.61
CA ASP A 290 -3.08 -22.83 29.74
C ASP A 290 -2.41 -21.49 30.10
N ILE A 291 -2.05 -20.68 29.09
CA ILE A 291 -1.47 -19.35 29.31
C ILE A 291 -2.51 -18.42 29.95
N LEU A 292 -3.74 -18.42 29.45
CA LEU A 292 -4.82 -17.56 29.98
C LEU A 292 -5.19 -17.96 31.42
N LEU A 293 -5.34 -19.26 31.71
CA LEU A 293 -5.64 -19.78 33.05
C LEU A 293 -4.53 -19.45 34.04
N ARG A 294 -3.26 -19.65 33.66
CA ARG A 294 -2.11 -19.32 34.52
C ARG A 294 -2.03 -17.85 34.90
N ASN A 295 -2.59 -16.97 34.06
CA ASN A 295 -2.58 -15.51 34.26
C ASN A 295 -3.97 -14.95 34.58
N GLN A 296 -4.96 -15.79 34.89
CA GLN A 296 -6.38 -15.41 34.96
C GLN A 296 -6.63 -14.23 35.90
N ASP A 297 -6.27 -14.35 37.18
CA ASP A 297 -6.49 -13.30 38.18
C ASP A 297 -5.78 -11.99 37.81
N LYS A 298 -4.51 -12.12 37.39
CA LYS A 298 -3.70 -10.96 36.98
C LYS A 298 -4.28 -10.25 35.76
N LEU A 299 -4.80 -10.99 34.78
CA LEU A 299 -5.44 -10.43 33.59
C LEU A 299 -6.75 -9.71 33.93
N VAL A 300 -7.57 -10.30 34.81
CA VAL A 300 -8.81 -9.67 35.28
C VAL A 300 -8.52 -8.36 36.00
N ASP A 301 -7.57 -8.36 36.94
CA ASP A 301 -7.16 -7.16 37.67
C ASP A 301 -6.59 -6.09 36.74
N PHE A 302 -5.74 -6.52 35.80
CA PHE A 302 -5.14 -5.64 34.80
C PHE A 302 -6.21 -4.97 33.93
N LEU A 303 -7.09 -5.76 33.31
CA LEU A 303 -8.14 -5.26 32.41
C LEU A 303 -9.14 -4.35 33.13
N THR A 304 -9.43 -4.61 34.41
CA THR A 304 -10.31 -3.75 35.22
C THR A 304 -9.76 -2.32 35.33
N ARG A 305 -8.43 -2.18 35.37
CA ARG A 305 -7.73 -0.88 35.48
C ARG A 305 -7.24 -0.35 34.13
N PHE A 306 -7.46 -1.09 33.05
CA PHE A 306 -6.94 -0.78 31.72
C PHE A 306 -7.74 0.36 31.07
N HIS A 307 -7.06 1.46 30.74
CA HIS A 307 -7.61 2.64 30.07
C HIS A 307 -8.97 3.11 30.61
N THR A 308 -9.12 3.24 31.92
CA THR A 308 -10.36 3.72 32.56
C THR A 308 -10.69 5.18 32.27
N ASP A 309 -9.72 5.93 31.74
CA ASP A 309 -9.86 7.30 31.23
C ASP A 309 -10.67 7.39 29.92
N ARG A 310 -10.85 6.28 29.19
CA ARG A 310 -11.66 6.21 27.96
C ARG A 310 -13.15 5.98 28.28
N SER A 311 -13.74 6.80 29.13
CA SER A 311 -15.14 6.63 29.57
C SER A 311 -16.17 6.90 28.46
N GLU A 312 -15.81 7.70 27.45
CA GLU A 312 -16.70 8.05 26.33
C GLU A 312 -16.71 7.01 25.20
N ASP A 313 -15.78 6.04 25.22
CA ASP A 313 -15.68 4.97 24.24
C ASP A 313 -16.51 3.75 24.72
N GLU A 314 -17.83 3.81 24.49
CA GLU A 314 -18.77 2.77 24.92
C GLU A 314 -18.39 1.39 24.37
N GLN A 315 -18.04 1.31 23.09
CA GLN A 315 -17.63 0.06 22.45
C GLN A 315 -16.41 -0.55 23.14
N PHE A 316 -15.38 0.25 23.42
CA PHE A 316 -14.20 -0.25 24.13
C PHE A 316 -14.54 -0.77 25.53
N ASN A 317 -15.40 -0.06 26.27
CA ASN A 317 -15.78 -0.46 27.63
C ASN A 317 -16.61 -1.76 27.64
N ASP A 318 -17.52 -1.93 26.68
CA ASP A 318 -18.28 -3.17 26.50
C ASP A 318 -17.37 -4.35 26.13
N GLU A 319 -16.43 -4.15 25.18
CA GLU A 319 -15.45 -5.16 24.81
C GLU A 319 -14.57 -5.55 26.01
N LYS A 320 -14.14 -4.58 26.81
CA LYS A 320 -13.34 -4.82 28.02
C LYS A 320 -14.12 -5.61 29.06
N ALA A 321 -15.37 -5.24 29.32
CA ALA A 321 -16.25 -5.97 30.25
C ALA A 321 -16.51 -7.40 29.78
N TYR A 322 -16.77 -7.59 28.47
CA TYR A 322 -16.91 -8.89 27.85
C TYR A 322 -15.65 -9.75 28.03
N LEU A 323 -14.46 -9.19 27.79
CA LEU A 323 -13.19 -9.92 27.97
C LEU A 323 -12.96 -10.33 29.43
N ILE A 324 -13.22 -9.43 30.39
CA ILE A 324 -13.11 -9.75 31.82
C ILE A 324 -14.03 -10.92 32.17
N LYS A 325 -15.28 -10.90 31.69
CA LYS A 325 -16.24 -11.99 31.89
C LYS A 325 -15.73 -13.30 31.29
N GLN A 326 -15.31 -13.28 30.03
CA GLN A 326 -14.79 -14.47 29.34
C GLN A 326 -13.59 -15.07 30.06
N ILE A 327 -12.65 -14.25 30.56
CA ILE A 327 -11.47 -14.73 31.28
C ILE A 327 -11.86 -15.34 32.63
N LYS A 328 -12.78 -14.73 33.38
CA LYS A 328 -13.29 -15.29 34.65
C LYS A 328 -14.00 -16.64 34.46
N GLU A 329 -14.68 -16.82 33.34
CA GLU A 329 -15.44 -18.04 33.02
C GLU A 329 -14.58 -19.14 32.40
N LEU A 330 -13.28 -18.89 32.15
CA LEU A 330 -12.36 -19.92 31.64
C LEU A 330 -12.29 -21.09 32.62
N LYS A 331 -12.38 -22.29 32.07
CA LYS A 331 -12.23 -23.56 32.79
C LYS A 331 -11.10 -24.37 32.14
N PRO A 332 -10.41 -25.21 32.90
CA PRO A 332 -9.50 -26.21 32.33
C PRO A 332 -10.24 -27.03 31.27
N ALA A 333 -9.55 -27.38 30.19
CA ALA A 333 -10.09 -28.35 29.25
C ALA A 333 -10.32 -29.67 30.02
N PRO A 334 -11.45 -30.37 29.79
CA PRO A 334 -11.63 -31.70 30.37
C PRO A 334 -10.46 -32.58 29.93
N ASP A 335 -9.88 -33.33 30.87
CA ASP A 335 -8.80 -34.26 30.57
C ASP A 335 -9.30 -35.24 29.49
N GLN A 336 -8.66 -35.18 28.31
CA GLN A 336 -8.83 -36.16 27.23
C GLN A 336 -7.77 -37.24 27.35
#